data_AF-A0A817NF52-F1
#
_entry.id   AF-A0A817NF52-F1
#
_cell.length_a   1.000
_cell.length_b   1.000
_cell.length_c   1.000
_cell.angle_alpha   90.00
_cell.angle_beta   90.00
_cell.angle_gamma   90.00
#
_symmetry.space_group_name_H-M   'P 1'
#
loop_
_entity.id
_entity.type
_entity.pdbx_description
1 polymer ?
#
loop_
_entity_poly.entity_id
_entity_poly.type
_entity_poly.pdbx_seq_one_letter_code
_entity_poly.pdbx_strand_id
1 'polypeptide(L)'
;NNVEWSPWIFIGICSIRDKSAYGDVRYHKLRSACGWSTNGDIWINGIGKRIQWSGIPIENDIIQLTIDCDKKTLILFNERTHEKTKHIQIDFQDKTLFPWCFYLVFANQGYRVRLL
;
A
#
# COMPACT_ATOMS: atom_id res chain seq x y z
N ASN A 1 -11.60 -18.45 -20.05
CA ASN A 1 -11.13 -17.06 -20.02
C ASN A 1 -10.17 -16.89 -18.86
N ASN A 2 -8.86 -17.05 -19.11
CA ASN A 2 -7.85 -16.78 -18.10
C ASN A 2 -7.79 -15.27 -17.91
N VAL A 3 -8.21 -14.79 -16.75
CA VAL A 3 -8.02 -13.38 -16.38
C VAL A 3 -6.51 -13.20 -16.22
N GLU A 4 -5.87 -12.55 -17.19
CA GLU A 4 -4.52 -12.04 -17.00
C GLU A 4 -4.56 -11.08 -15.82
N TRP A 5 -3.85 -11.43 -14.75
CA TRP A 5 -3.67 -10.55 -13.62
C TRP A 5 -2.83 -9.37 -14.09
N SER A 6 -3.45 -8.20 -14.21
CA SER A 6 -2.71 -6.97 -14.47
C SER A 6 -1.67 -6.79 -13.37
N PRO A 7 -0.40 -6.62 -13.72
CA PRO A 7 0.66 -6.67 -12.75
C PRO A 7 0.61 -5.38 -11.89
N TRP A 8 0.83 -5.50 -10.57
CA TRP A 8 0.64 -4.40 -9.63
C TRP A 8 1.66 -4.43 -8.49
N ILE A 9 1.80 -3.29 -7.81
CA ILE A 9 2.69 -3.08 -6.67
C ILE A 9 1.83 -2.68 -5.47
N PHE A 10 2.02 -3.33 -4.32
CA PHE A 10 1.48 -2.85 -3.06
C PHE A 10 2.44 -1.83 -2.45
N ILE A 11 1.92 -0.67 -2.03
CA ILE A 11 2.65 0.42 -1.39
C ILE A 11 1.92 0.76 -0.10
N GLY A 12 2.59 0.63 1.04
CA GLY A 12 1.97 0.95 2.32
C GLY A 12 2.90 0.74 3.51
N ILE A 13 2.28 0.52 4.66
CA ILE A 13 2.97 0.23 5.91
C ILE A 13 2.43 -1.04 6.57
N CYS A 14 3.25 -1.64 7.42
CA CYS A 14 2.91 -2.74 8.31
C CYS A 14 3.38 -2.45 9.72
N SER A 15 2.82 -3.15 10.72
CA SER A 15 3.45 -3.19 12.04
C SER A 15 4.60 -4.18 12.03
N ILE A 16 5.78 -3.80 12.52
CA ILE A 16 6.89 -4.76 12.68
C ILE A 16 6.59 -5.85 13.71
N ARG A 17 5.57 -5.61 14.55
CA ARG A 17 5.12 -6.55 15.59
C ARG A 17 4.24 -7.66 15.02
N ASP A 18 3.75 -7.49 13.79
CA ASP A 18 2.95 -8.49 13.12
C ASP A 18 3.85 -9.61 12.62
N LYS A 19 3.83 -10.75 13.32
CA LYS A 19 4.65 -11.91 12.98
C LYS A 19 4.31 -12.50 11.61
N SER A 20 3.12 -12.21 11.05
CA SER A 20 2.77 -12.62 9.70
C SER A 20 3.59 -11.90 8.62
N ALA A 21 4.28 -10.80 8.97
CA ALA A 21 5.21 -10.10 8.10
C ALA A 21 6.50 -10.88 7.78
N TYR A 22 6.81 -11.93 8.57
CA TYR A 22 8.01 -12.75 8.40
C TYR A 22 7.62 -14.12 7.80
N GLY A 23 7.41 -14.22 6.48
CA GLY A 23 6.95 -15.46 5.82
C GLY A 23 6.72 -15.35 4.30
N ASP A 24 5.88 -16.20 3.69
CA ASP A 24 5.42 -16.03 2.30
C ASP A 24 4.47 -14.82 2.24
N VAL A 25 5.06 -13.63 2.09
CA VAL A 25 4.45 -12.36 2.51
C VAL A 25 3.48 -11.80 1.46
N ARG A 26 2.29 -12.38 1.40
CA ARG A 26 1.18 -11.74 0.68
C ARG A 26 0.52 -10.71 1.60
N TYR A 27 0.53 -9.45 1.21
CA TYR A 27 -0.09 -8.31 1.94
C TYR A 27 -1.55 -8.58 2.37
N HIS A 28 -2.34 -9.37 1.62
CA HIS A 28 -3.70 -9.77 2.03
C HIS A 28 -3.75 -10.73 3.24
N LYS A 29 -2.61 -11.33 3.62
CA LYS A 29 -2.46 -12.13 4.84
C LYS A 29 -1.92 -11.32 6.01
N LEU A 30 -1.40 -10.12 5.76
CA LEU A 30 -0.86 -9.22 6.78
C LEU A 30 -1.99 -8.44 7.44
N ARG A 31 -2.28 -8.79 8.70
CA ARG A 31 -3.39 -8.19 9.46
C ARG A 31 -3.10 -6.77 9.92
N SER A 32 -1.83 -6.38 9.97
CA SER A 32 -1.41 -5.02 10.28
C SER A 32 -1.17 -4.14 9.05
N ALA A 33 -1.19 -4.72 7.84
CA ALA A 33 -0.85 -3.97 6.64
C ALA A 33 -1.97 -3.02 6.24
N CYS A 34 -1.61 -1.78 5.91
CA CYS A 34 -2.51 -0.84 5.29
C CYS A 34 -1.80 -0.06 4.17
N GLY A 35 -2.49 0.16 3.06
CA GLY A 35 -1.91 0.80 1.89
C GLY A 35 -2.76 0.63 0.64
N TRP A 36 -2.11 0.71 -0.51
CA TRP A 36 -2.76 0.64 -1.82
C TRP A 36 -2.02 -0.31 -2.72
N SER A 37 -2.75 -0.97 -3.61
CA SER A 37 -2.17 -1.61 -4.78
C SER A 37 -2.34 -0.72 -6.01
N THR A 38 -1.32 -0.65 -6.85
CA THR A 38 -1.33 0.17 -8.07
C THR A 38 -2.34 -0.30 -9.12
N ASN A 39 -3.04 -1.41 -8.91
CA ASN A 39 -4.21 -1.76 -9.72
C ASN A 39 -5.46 -0.94 -9.34
N GLY A 40 -5.44 -0.15 -8.27
CA GLY A 40 -6.56 0.67 -7.79
C GLY A 40 -7.32 0.11 -6.57
N ASP A 41 -6.72 -0.78 -5.78
CA ASP A 41 -7.36 -1.25 -4.55
C ASP A 41 -6.73 -0.61 -3.30
N ILE A 42 -7.55 -0.38 -2.29
CA ILE A 42 -7.10 -0.06 -0.94
C ILE A 42 -7.09 -1.33 -0.12
N TRP A 43 -6.06 -1.52 0.69
CA TRP A 43 -5.95 -2.67 1.59
C TRP A 43 -5.82 -2.17 3.00
N ILE A 44 -6.67 -2.69 3.89
CA ILE A 44 -6.63 -2.37 5.31
C ILE A 44 -6.83 -3.68 6.06
N ASN A 45 -5.83 -4.06 6.85
CA ASN A 45 -5.84 -5.24 7.70
C ASN A 45 -6.10 -6.56 6.94
N GLY A 46 -5.46 -6.70 5.77
CA GLY A 46 -5.62 -7.85 4.89
C GLY A 46 -6.88 -7.85 4.01
N ILE A 47 -7.75 -6.84 4.16
CA ILE A 47 -9.00 -6.74 3.40
C ILE A 47 -8.83 -5.73 2.27
N GLY A 48 -9.01 -6.19 1.03
CA GLY A 48 -8.95 -5.37 -0.17
C GLY A 48 -10.33 -4.81 -0.54
N LYS A 49 -10.38 -3.53 -0.91
CA LYS A 49 -11.57 -2.90 -1.47
C LYS A 49 -11.18 -2.09 -2.70
N ARG A 50 -11.90 -2.32 -3.80
CA ARG A 50 -11.76 -1.51 -5.01
C ARG A 50 -12.04 -0.05 -4.68
N ILE A 51 -11.11 0.83 -5.01
CA ILE A 51 -11.33 2.27 -4.97
C ILE A 51 -11.14 2.84 -6.36
N GLN A 52 -11.91 3.87 -6.69
CA GLN A 52 -11.65 4.61 -7.91
C GLN A 52 -10.47 5.55 -7.64
N TRP A 53 -9.27 5.11 -8.04
CA TRP A 53 -8.14 6.01 -8.23
C TRP A 53 -8.26 6.64 -9.61
N SER A 54 -8.50 7.95 -9.67
CA SER A 54 -8.40 8.71 -10.92
C SER A 54 -6.96 8.75 -11.45
N GLY A 55 -5.97 8.69 -10.56
CA GLY A 55 -4.54 8.72 -10.88
C GLY A 55 -3.82 7.42 -10.56
N ILE A 56 -4.23 6.31 -11.17
CA ILE A 56 -3.47 5.05 -11.08
C ILE A 56 -2.01 5.30 -11.52
N PRO A 57 -1.02 4.93 -10.69
CA PRO A 57 0.39 5.10 -11.02
C PRO A 57 0.75 4.33 -12.30
N ILE A 58 1.53 4.97 -13.16
CA ILE A 58 2.14 4.36 -14.34
C ILE A 58 3.66 4.32 -14.19
N GLU A 59 4.34 3.72 -15.17
CA GLU A 59 5.79 3.65 -15.18
C GLU A 59 6.43 5.05 -15.09
N ASN A 60 7.47 5.17 -14.27
CA ASN A 60 8.21 6.41 -13.99
C ASN A 60 7.45 7.50 -13.20
N ASP A 61 6.22 7.23 -12.73
CA ASP A 61 5.57 8.13 -11.78
C ASP A 61 6.34 8.17 -10.45
N ILE A 62 6.45 9.37 -9.89
CA ILE A 62 6.93 9.58 -8.52
C ILE A 62 5.72 9.59 -7.59
N ILE A 63 5.72 8.63 -6.67
CA ILE A 63 4.65 8.41 -5.71
C ILE A 63 5.19 8.70 -4.31
N GLN A 64 4.61 9.71 -3.65
CA GLN A 64 4.97 10.06 -2.28
C GLN A 64 4.00 9.41 -1.29
N LEU A 65 4.56 8.67 -0.34
CA LEU A 65 3.83 8.14 0.83
C LEU A 65 4.07 9.05 2.02
N THR A 66 3.00 9.65 2.54
CA THR A 66 3.04 10.50 3.73
C THR A 66 2.30 9.84 4.87
N ILE A 67 2.96 9.77 6.02
CA ILE A 67 2.36 9.34 7.29
C ILE A 67 2.19 10.58 8.16
N ASP A 68 0.95 10.97 8.41
CA ASP A 68 0.61 12.03 9.36
C ASP A 68 0.30 11.36 10.71
N CYS A 69 1.26 11.42 11.63
CA CYS A 69 1.15 10.77 12.95
C CYS A 69 0.13 11.44 13.87
N ASP A 70 -0.09 12.75 13.73
CA ASP A 70 -1.04 13.50 14.55
C ASP A 70 -2.48 13.15 14.15
N LYS A 71 -2.73 13.12 12.84
CA LYS A 71 -4.04 12.72 12.28
C LYS A 71 -4.20 11.21 12.17
N LYS A 72 -3.13 10.45 12.36
CA LYS A 72 -3.07 8.98 12.21
C LYS A 72 -3.51 8.54 10.81
N THR A 73 -3.07 9.27 9.78
CA THR A 73 -3.46 9.00 8.40
C THR A 73 -2.29 8.66 7.52
N LEU A 74 -2.54 7.74 6.59
CA LEU A 74 -1.67 7.46 5.45
C LEU A 74 -2.26 8.10 4.20
N ILE A 75 -1.41 8.72 3.38
CA ILE A 75 -1.80 9.37 2.13
C ILE A 75 -0.76 9.03 1.05
N LEU A 76 -1.25 8.70 -0.14
CA LEU A 76 -0.43 8.67 -1.35
C LEU A 76 -0.70 9.91 -2.19
N PHE A 77 0.36 10.45 -2.78
CA PHE A 77 0.32 11.57 -3.72
C PHE A 77 1.09 11.18 -4.98
N ASN A 78 0.51 11.41 -6.15
CA ASN A 78 1.17 11.20 -7.44
C ASN A 78 1.62 12.55 -7.99
N GLU A 79 2.92 12.73 -8.19
CA GLU A 79 3.46 14.00 -8.69
C GLU A 79 2.97 14.35 -10.10
N ARG A 80 2.73 13.36 -10.96
CA ARG A 80 2.26 13.58 -12.34
C ARG A 80 0.83 14.10 -12.38
N THR A 81 -0.07 13.51 -11.59
CA THR A 81 -1.50 13.91 -11.61
C THR A 81 -1.83 15.00 -10.60
N HIS A 82 -0.92 15.28 -9.66
CA HIS A 82 -1.14 16.13 -8.49
C HIS A 82 -2.34 15.70 -7.63
N GLU A 83 -2.74 14.43 -7.72
CA GLU A 83 -3.87 13.91 -6.95
C GLU A 83 -3.40 13.26 -5.66
N LYS A 84 -4.21 13.45 -4.61
CA LYS A 84 -4.10 12.71 -3.36
C LYS A 84 -5.11 11.59 -3.34
N THR A 85 -4.67 10.44 -2.86
CA THR A 85 -5.52 9.27 -2.72
C THR A 85 -6.45 9.43 -1.53
N LYS A 86 -7.51 8.62 -1.47
CA LYS A 86 -8.36 8.56 -0.28
C LYS A 86 -7.53 8.19 0.93
N HIS A 87 -7.59 9.01 1.98
CA HIS A 87 -6.83 8.80 3.21
C HIS A 87 -7.19 7.45 3.84
N ILE A 88 -6.18 6.71 4.29
CA ILE A 88 -6.36 5.56 5.18
C ILE A 88 -6.23 6.04 6.61
N GLN A 89 -7.24 5.78 7.43
CA GLN A 89 -7.12 5.92 8.89
C GLN A 89 -6.35 4.71 9.41
N ILE A 90 -5.26 4.97 10.12
CA ILE A 90 -4.39 3.93 10.65
C ILE A 90 -4.87 3.57 12.06
N ASP A 91 -5.13 2.29 12.29
CA ASP A 91 -5.51 1.79 13.60
C ASP A 91 -4.26 1.55 14.47
N PHE A 92 -3.94 2.53 15.33
CA PHE A 92 -2.81 2.44 16.26
C PHE A 92 -3.13 1.65 17.54
N GLN A 93 -4.35 1.18 17.73
CA GLN A 93 -4.79 0.56 18.98
C GLN A 93 -4.74 -0.96 18.95
N ASP A 94 -5.05 -1.56 17.81
CA ASP A 94 -5.16 -3.02 17.72
C ASP A 94 -4.45 -3.62 16.50
N LYS A 95 -4.50 -2.97 15.33
CA LYS A 95 -4.08 -3.60 14.07
C LYS A 95 -2.71 -3.16 13.59
N THR A 96 -2.52 -1.88 13.32
CA THR A 96 -1.30 -1.31 12.75
C THR A 96 -0.49 -0.58 13.83
N LEU A 97 -0.08 -1.33 14.85
CA LEU A 97 0.68 -0.81 16.00
C LEU A 97 2.08 -0.32 15.60
N PHE A 98 2.56 0.74 16.23
CA PHE A 98 3.96 1.19 16.10
C PHE A 98 4.93 0.19 16.79
N PRO A 99 6.15 -0.08 16.25
CA PRO A 99 6.76 0.57 15.08
C PRO A 99 6.23 0.08 13.74
N TRP A 100 6.33 0.94 12.73
CA TRP A 100 5.97 0.59 11.36
C TRP A 100 7.18 0.29 10.48
N CYS A 101 6.95 -0.61 9.53
CA CYS A 101 7.79 -0.87 8.37
C CYS A 101 7.15 -0.22 7.14
N PHE A 102 7.96 0.41 6.28
CA PHE A 102 7.54 0.62 4.90
C PHE A 102 7.45 -0.75 4.22
N TYR A 103 6.36 -1.00 3.52
CA TYR A 103 6.04 -2.31 2.97
C TYR A 103 5.72 -2.20 1.48
N LEU A 104 6.56 -2.86 0.67
CA LEU A 104 6.51 -2.85 -0.78
C LEU A 104 6.45 -4.29 -1.29
N VAL A 105 5.41 -4.63 -2.06
CA VAL A 105 5.26 -5.99 -2.63
C VAL A 105 5.02 -5.90 -4.12
N PHE A 106 5.73 -6.74 -4.86
CA PHE A 106 5.61 -6.88 -6.31
C PHE A 106 4.78 -8.11 -6.64
N ALA A 107 3.66 -7.95 -7.34
CA ALA A 107 2.82 -9.07 -7.76
C ALA A 107 3.50 -9.95 -8.83
N ASN A 108 4.39 -9.35 -9.64
CA ASN A 108 5.06 -10.02 -10.74
C ASN A 108 6.57 -9.73 -10.70
N GLN A 109 7.35 -10.50 -11.45
CA GLN A 109 8.78 -10.27 -11.62
C GLN A 109 9.06 -9.13 -12.62
N GLY A 110 10.28 -8.57 -12.57
CA GLY A 110 10.75 -7.57 -13.55
C GLY A 110 10.47 -6.11 -13.17
N TYR A 111 9.70 -5.86 -12.11
CA TYR A 111 9.53 -4.51 -11.57
C TYR A 111 10.80 -3.95 -10.96
N ARG A 112 10.99 -2.64 -11.12
CA ARG A 112 12.04 -1.87 -10.47
C ARG A 112 11.42 -0.64 -9.85
N VAL A 113 11.81 -0.34 -8.62
CA VAL A 113 11.40 0.86 -7.91
C VAL A 113 12.65 1.49 -7.35
N ARG A 114 12.73 2.81 -7.47
CA ARG A 114 13.77 3.62 -6.84
C ARG A 114 13.15 4.30 -5.64
N LEU A 115 13.72 4.07 -4.47
CA LEU A 115 13.41 4.85 -3.27
C LEU A 115 14.26 6.14 -3.34
N LEU A 116 13.62 7.28 -3.12
CA LEU A 116 14.22 8.62 -3.16
C LEU A 116 14.50 9.13 -1.75
#